data_AF-A0A374CCH9-F1
#
_entry.id   AF-A0A374CCH9-F1
#
_cell.length_a   1.000
_cell.length_b   1.000
_cell.length_c   1.000
_cell.angle_alpha   90.00
_cell.angle_beta   90.00
_cell.angle_gamma   90.00
#
_symmetry.space_group_name_H-M   'P 1'
#
loop_
_entity.id
_entity.type
_entity.pdbx_description
1 polymer ?
#
loop_
_entity_poly.entity_id
_entity_poly.type
_entity_poly.pdbx_seq_one_letter_code
_entity_poly.pdbx_strand_id
1 'polypeptide(L)'
;MVSFTACSSDDDDAPSQDDIKTNCIGMWQTTHISGWDYDDTDDENLIKVDQDVPEGDADGILFMVDGTYNWYRNIGGEWRFIYSCKYEVSGNKIILYDDRGDIDIIYTVVSFKNDTVVLEVTLDEGPQYKQRITCKRVN
;
A
#
# COMPACT_ATOMS: atom_id res chain seq x y z
N MET A 1 -32.57 26.67 -10.20
CA MET A 1 -31.16 26.47 -9.81
C MET A 1 -31.15 25.65 -8.54
N VAL A 2 -30.83 24.36 -8.67
CA VAL A 2 -30.56 23.51 -7.51
C VAL A 2 -29.05 23.49 -7.36
N SER A 3 -28.56 24.24 -6.38
CA SER A 3 -27.18 24.14 -5.92
C SER A 3 -27.09 22.87 -5.08
N PHE A 4 -26.52 21.82 -5.65
CA PHE A 4 -26.13 20.65 -4.88
C PHE A 4 -24.76 20.93 -4.27
N THR A 5 -24.76 21.71 -3.19
CA THR A 5 -23.64 21.71 -2.25
C THR A 5 -24.00 20.67 -1.20
N ALA A 6 -23.53 19.44 -1.39
CA ALA A 6 -23.56 18.40 -0.36
C ALA A 6 -22.11 18.05 -0.02
N CYS A 7 -21.70 18.48 1.17
CA CYS A 7 -20.44 18.12 1.84
C CYS A 7 -20.47 16.65 2.30
N SER A 8 -19.31 15.99 2.28
CA SER A 8 -18.77 15.37 3.48
C SER A 8 -17.24 15.34 3.41
N SER A 9 -16.66 16.19 4.25
CA SER A 9 -15.27 16.24 4.69
C SER A 9 -14.86 14.93 5.38
N ASP A 10 -14.55 13.90 4.59
CA ASP A 10 -13.98 12.64 5.11
C ASP A 10 -12.47 12.53 4.89
N ASP A 11 -11.86 13.54 4.23
CA ASP A 11 -10.42 13.58 3.97
C ASP A 11 -9.62 14.33 5.06
N ASP A 12 -10.27 14.88 6.09
CA ASP A 12 -9.57 15.65 7.15
C ASP A 12 -8.70 14.79 8.07
N ASP A 13 -8.89 13.46 8.06
CA ASP A 13 -8.08 12.50 8.83
C ASP A 13 -7.00 11.79 7.98
N ALA A 14 -6.98 12.00 6.66
CA ALA A 14 -5.98 11.42 5.80
C ALA A 14 -4.62 12.14 6.01
N PRO A 15 -3.50 11.40 6.05
CA PRO A 15 -2.19 12.01 6.21
C PRO A 15 -1.87 12.93 5.02
N SER A 16 -1.25 14.07 5.31
CA SER A 16 -0.88 15.03 4.27
C SER A 16 0.23 14.47 3.36
N GLN A 17 0.34 15.02 2.14
CA GLN A 17 1.39 14.62 1.21
C GLN A 17 2.80 14.78 1.80
N ASP A 18 3.04 15.86 2.54
CA ASP A 18 4.34 16.15 3.15
C ASP A 18 4.63 15.20 4.32
N ASP A 19 3.61 14.85 5.10
CA ASP A 19 3.73 13.83 6.15
C ASP A 19 4.04 12.46 5.54
N ILE A 20 3.38 12.07 4.45
CA ILE A 20 3.65 10.80 3.77
C ILE A 20 5.08 10.82 3.23
N LYS A 21 5.49 11.85 2.48
CA LYS A 21 6.85 11.96 1.91
C LYS A 21 7.94 11.86 2.97
N THR A 22 7.70 12.46 4.14
CA THR A 22 8.66 12.45 5.25
C THR A 22 8.68 11.10 5.95
N ASN A 23 7.51 10.55 6.26
CA ASN A 23 7.40 9.39 7.13
C ASN A 23 7.46 8.04 6.39
N CYS A 24 7.16 7.99 5.08
CA CYS A 24 7.20 6.74 4.31
C CYS A 24 8.62 6.20 4.10
N ILE A 25 9.65 7.05 4.20
CA ILE A 25 11.04 6.64 4.00
C ILE A 25 11.44 5.55 4.99
N GLY A 26 12.08 4.49 4.47
CA GLY A 26 12.44 3.29 5.23
C GLY A 26 11.69 2.05 4.75
N MET A 27 11.98 0.93 5.41
CA MET A 27 11.42 -0.37 5.06
C MET A 27 10.14 -0.64 5.84
N TRP A 28 9.12 -1.14 5.15
CA TRP A 28 7.82 -1.49 5.68
C TRP A 28 7.50 -2.94 5.31
N GLN A 29 7.07 -3.72 6.29
CA GLN A 29 6.68 -5.11 6.14
C GLN A 29 5.17 -5.24 6.25
N THR A 30 4.55 -5.98 5.34
CA THR A 30 3.14 -6.36 5.47
C THR A 30 2.93 -7.28 6.67
N THR A 31 1.96 -6.93 7.51
CA THR A 31 1.65 -7.71 8.73
C THR A 31 0.23 -8.22 8.79
N HIS A 32 -0.67 -7.63 8.01
CA HIS A 32 -2.08 -8.01 8.01
C HIS A 32 -2.74 -7.54 6.71
N ILE A 33 -3.61 -8.39 6.15
CA ILE A 33 -4.40 -8.13 4.94
C ILE A 33 -5.87 -8.37 5.27
N SER A 34 -6.72 -7.41 4.91
CA SER A 34 -8.18 -7.53 5.02
C SER A 34 -8.91 -6.96 3.82
N GLY A 35 -10.17 -7.31 3.64
CA GLY A 35 -10.99 -6.86 2.52
C GLY A 35 -11.09 -7.92 1.45
N TRP A 36 -10.87 -7.56 0.18
CA TRP A 36 -10.81 -8.50 -0.93
C TRP A 36 -9.37 -8.86 -1.26
N ASP A 37 -9.14 -10.11 -1.65
CA ASP A 37 -7.85 -10.62 -2.09
C ASP A 37 -8.05 -11.70 -3.15
N TYR A 38 -7.01 -11.97 -3.93
CA TYR A 38 -7.00 -13.08 -4.87
C TYR A 38 -6.93 -14.42 -4.13
N ASP A 39 -7.66 -15.42 -4.60
CA ASP A 39 -7.57 -16.77 -4.05
C ASP A 39 -6.25 -17.40 -4.50
N ASP A 40 -5.38 -17.75 -3.55
CA ASP A 40 -4.07 -18.38 -3.80
C ASP A 40 -4.15 -19.68 -4.65
N THR A 41 -5.34 -20.28 -4.78
CA THR A 41 -5.57 -21.48 -5.59
C THR A 41 -6.10 -21.19 -6.99
N ASP A 42 -6.63 -20.00 -7.22
CA ASP A 42 -7.22 -19.55 -8.48
C ASP A 42 -7.27 -18.01 -8.53
N ASP A 43 -6.24 -17.40 -9.13
CA ASP A 43 -6.10 -15.94 -9.27
C ASP A 43 -7.26 -15.28 -10.05
N GLU A 44 -8.15 -16.06 -10.70
CA GLU A 44 -9.36 -15.51 -11.33
C GLU A 44 -10.51 -15.26 -10.32
N ASN A 45 -10.38 -15.77 -9.09
CA ASN A 45 -11.39 -15.61 -8.04
C ASN A 45 -10.93 -14.65 -6.95
N LEU A 46 -11.86 -13.78 -6.54
CA LEU A 46 -11.69 -12.91 -5.37
C LEU A 46 -12.41 -13.50 -4.16
N ILE A 47 -11.72 -13.52 -3.03
CA ILE A 47 -12.24 -13.93 -1.73
C ILE A 47 -12.16 -12.78 -0.74
N LYS A 48 -12.98 -12.85 0.31
CA LYS A 48 -12.84 -11.93 1.45
C LYS A 48 -11.88 -12.52 2.47
N VAL A 49 -10.89 -11.73 2.86
CA VAL A 49 -9.87 -12.11 3.83
C VAL A 49 -9.84 -11.13 5.00
N ASP A 50 -9.37 -11.62 6.14
CA ASP A 50 -9.04 -10.88 7.35
C ASP A 50 -8.01 -11.73 8.10
N GLN A 51 -6.74 -11.56 7.73
CA GLN A 51 -5.67 -12.47 8.12
C GLN A 51 -4.35 -11.75 8.39
N ASP A 52 -3.66 -12.20 9.43
CA ASP A 52 -2.29 -11.80 9.71
C ASP A 52 -1.33 -12.48 8.74
N VAL A 53 -0.29 -11.76 8.33
CA VAL A 53 0.77 -12.27 7.47
C VAL A 53 1.96 -12.69 8.35
N PRO A 54 2.36 -13.97 8.36
CA PRO A 54 3.53 -14.43 9.09
C PRO A 54 4.79 -13.68 8.64
N GLU A 55 5.67 -13.33 9.60
CA GLU A 55 6.89 -12.58 9.32
C GLU A 55 7.78 -13.26 8.26
N GLY A 56 7.87 -14.59 8.31
CA GLY A 56 8.70 -15.38 7.39
C GLY A 56 8.18 -15.48 5.95
N ASP A 57 6.99 -14.96 5.68
CA ASP A 57 6.32 -15.03 4.37
C ASP A 57 5.87 -13.63 3.89
N ALA A 58 6.22 -12.57 4.63
CA ALA A 58 5.76 -11.22 4.34
C ALA A 58 6.53 -10.56 3.19
N ASP A 59 5.81 -9.78 2.38
CA ASP A 59 6.44 -8.84 1.47
C ASP A 59 6.88 -7.57 2.22
N GLY A 60 7.92 -6.92 1.69
CA GLY A 60 8.51 -5.72 2.23
C GLY A 60 8.79 -4.68 1.14
N ILE A 61 8.52 -3.41 1.45
CA ILE A 61 8.79 -2.29 0.56
C ILE A 61 9.69 -1.27 1.26
N LEU A 62 10.81 -0.93 0.62
CA LEU A 62 11.76 0.08 1.10
C LEU A 62 11.64 1.32 0.23
N PHE A 63 11.12 2.41 0.79
CA PHE A 63 11.07 3.72 0.13
C PHE A 63 12.33 4.53 0.43
N MET A 64 12.95 5.07 -0.62
CA MET A 64 14.18 5.86 -0.55
C MET A 64 13.92 7.33 -0.89
N VAL A 65 14.71 8.22 -0.29
CA VAL A 65 14.55 9.69 -0.42
C VAL A 65 14.67 10.21 -1.86
N ASP A 66 15.29 9.43 -2.75
CA ASP A 66 15.49 9.79 -4.15
C ASP A 66 14.29 9.47 -5.06
N GLY A 67 13.18 8.96 -4.50
CA GLY A 67 11.99 8.59 -5.25
C GLY A 67 12.06 7.20 -5.87
N THR A 68 12.97 6.34 -5.41
CA THR A 68 13.01 4.91 -5.77
C THR A 68 12.50 4.04 -4.62
N TYR A 69 11.92 2.90 -4.95
CA TYR A 69 11.59 1.87 -3.97
C TYR A 69 12.24 0.54 -4.34
N ASN A 70 12.47 -0.30 -3.34
CA ASN A 70 12.88 -1.68 -3.50
C ASN A 70 11.79 -2.59 -2.97
N TRP A 71 11.43 -3.62 -3.75
CA TRP A 71 10.55 -4.69 -3.30
C TRP A 71 11.39 -5.86 -2.77
N TYR A 72 10.97 -6.40 -1.63
CA TYR A 72 11.56 -7.54 -0.96
C TYR A 72 10.49 -8.58 -0.64
N ARG A 73 10.91 -9.85 -0.58
CA ARG A 73 10.13 -10.92 0.03
C ARG A 73 10.90 -11.54 1.18
N ASN A 74 10.27 -11.69 2.33
CA ASN A 74 10.80 -12.50 3.41
C ASN A 74 10.54 -13.97 3.09
N ILE A 75 11.59 -14.79 3.12
CA ILE A 75 11.46 -16.24 2.94
C ILE A 75 12.19 -16.92 4.10
N GLY A 76 11.42 -17.43 5.07
CA GLY A 76 11.95 -18.13 6.22
C GLY A 76 12.80 -17.26 7.16
N GLY A 77 12.50 -15.97 7.24
CA GLY A 77 13.19 -14.99 8.09
C GLY A 77 14.29 -14.19 7.37
N GLU A 78 14.55 -14.46 6.09
CA GLU A 78 15.55 -13.75 5.29
C GLU A 78 14.90 -12.86 4.23
N TRP A 79 15.26 -11.57 4.24
CA TRP A 79 14.83 -10.61 3.23
C TRP A 79 15.57 -10.82 1.90
N ARG A 80 14.82 -11.08 0.83
CA ARG A 80 15.35 -11.22 -0.53
C ARG A 80 14.88 -10.08 -1.40
N PHE A 81 15.84 -9.37 -1.99
CA PHE A 81 15.58 -8.34 -2.99
C PHE A 81 14.92 -8.95 -4.23
N ILE A 82 13.86 -8.31 -4.73
CA ILE A 82 13.15 -8.74 -5.94
C ILE A 82 13.44 -7.77 -7.08
N TYR A 83 13.10 -6.50 -6.93
CA TYR A 83 13.33 -5.46 -7.93
C TYR A 83 13.36 -4.06 -7.32
N SER A 84 13.75 -3.06 -8.13
CA SER A 84 13.74 -1.65 -7.78
C SER A 84 13.10 -0.83 -8.91
N CYS A 85 12.16 0.04 -8.54
CA CYS A 85 11.47 0.93 -9.47
C CYS A 85 11.26 2.31 -8.84
N LYS A 86 10.54 3.19 -9.54
CA LYS A 86 10.23 4.54 -9.05
C LYS A 86 8.91 4.58 -8.31
N TYR A 87 8.79 5.53 -7.40
CA TYR A 87 7.51 5.89 -6.81
C TYR A 87 7.36 7.41 -6.74
N GLU A 88 6.11 7.86 -6.65
CA GLU A 88 5.79 9.23 -6.29
C GLU A 88 4.74 9.29 -5.18
N VAL A 89 4.67 10.43 -4.51
CA VAL A 89 3.61 10.72 -3.55
C VAL A 89 2.84 11.94 -4.04
N SER A 90 1.53 11.76 -4.23
CA SER A 90 0.61 12.76 -4.77
C SER A 90 -0.67 12.79 -3.93
N GLY A 91 -0.91 13.90 -3.22
CA GLY A 91 -1.97 13.97 -2.21
C GLY A 91 -1.76 12.92 -1.12
N ASN A 92 -2.80 12.14 -0.80
CA ASN A 92 -2.73 11.02 0.16
C ASN A 92 -2.35 9.68 -0.50
N LYS A 93 -1.77 9.69 -1.70
CA LYS A 93 -1.46 8.48 -2.47
C LYS A 93 0.03 8.25 -2.62
N ILE A 94 0.42 6.99 -2.57
CA ILE A 94 1.73 6.50 -3.01
C ILE A 94 1.51 5.74 -4.32
N ILE A 95 2.15 6.20 -5.38
CA ILE A 95 2.03 5.64 -6.73
C ILE A 95 3.33 4.93 -7.05
N LEU A 96 3.26 3.63 -7.29
CA LEU A 96 4.37 2.79 -7.72
C LEU A 96 4.35 2.67 -9.23
N TYR A 97 5.53 2.74 -9.84
CA TYR A 97 5.71 2.54 -11.27
C TYR A 97 6.44 1.23 -11.55
N ASP A 98 6.14 0.61 -12.69
CA ASP A 98 6.90 -0.52 -13.19
C ASP A 98 8.26 -0.09 -13.78
N ASP A 99 9.00 -1.04 -14.35
CA ASP A 99 10.31 -0.79 -14.96
C ASP A 99 10.26 0.01 -16.27
N ARG A 100 9.08 0.16 -16.86
CA ARG A 100 8.81 0.97 -18.06
C ARG A 100 8.41 2.40 -17.71
N GLY A 101 8.07 2.65 -16.45
CA GLY A 101 7.58 3.93 -15.96
C GLY A 101 6.07 4.08 -16.10
N ASP A 102 5.34 2.99 -16.35
CA ASP A 102 3.88 2.94 -16.30
C ASP A 102 3.42 2.76 -14.85
N ILE A 103 2.22 3.23 -14.53
CA ILE A 103 1.66 3.07 -13.17
C ILE A 103 1.34 1.59 -12.96
N ASP A 104 1.87 1.03 -11.88
CA ASP A 104 1.66 -0.34 -11.45
C ASP A 104 0.62 -0.39 -10.33
N ILE A 105 0.92 0.20 -9.17
CA ILE A 105 0.04 0.18 -8.00
C ILE A 105 -0.19 1.59 -7.47
N ILE A 106 -1.45 1.90 -7.13
CA ILE A 106 -1.82 3.14 -6.43
C ILE A 106 -2.33 2.79 -5.04
N TYR A 107 -1.52 3.05 -4.02
CA TYR A 107 -1.96 2.99 -2.63
C TYR A 107 -2.59 4.30 -2.20
N THR A 108 -3.79 4.25 -1.64
CA THR A 108 -4.35 5.33 -0.83
C THR A 108 -3.90 5.11 0.61
N VAL A 109 -3.21 6.09 1.19
CA VAL A 109 -2.75 6.02 2.58
C VAL A 109 -3.92 6.38 3.49
N VAL A 110 -4.48 5.38 4.15
CA VAL A 110 -5.63 5.55 5.06
C VAL A 110 -5.16 6.10 6.40
N SER A 111 -4.02 5.63 6.90
CA SER A 111 -3.44 6.16 8.13
C SER A 111 -1.94 5.94 8.17
N PHE A 112 -1.24 6.88 8.82
CA PHE A 112 0.19 6.82 9.03
C PHE A 112 0.45 7.22 10.49
N LYS A 113 0.76 6.25 11.36
CA LYS A 113 0.88 6.47 12.81
C LYS A 113 2.10 5.74 13.33
N ASN A 114 3.12 6.49 13.74
CA ASN A 114 4.39 5.95 14.25
C ASN A 114 5.01 4.95 13.27
N ASP A 115 5.16 3.70 13.70
CA ASP A 115 5.72 2.58 12.94
C ASP A 115 4.65 1.71 12.28
N THR A 116 3.43 2.21 12.10
CA THR A 116 2.35 1.52 11.40
C THR A 116 1.76 2.40 10.30
N VAL A 117 1.58 1.81 9.12
CA VAL A 117 0.84 2.42 7.99
C VAL A 117 -0.28 1.49 7.55
N VAL A 118 -1.43 2.05 7.21
CA VAL A 118 -2.54 1.33 6.59
C VAL A 118 -2.75 1.88 5.20
N LEU A 119 -2.61 0.99 4.21
CA LEU A 119 -2.77 1.26 2.80
C LEU A 119 -4.07 0.62 2.32
N GLU A 120 -4.74 1.27 1.37
CA GLU A 120 -5.87 0.72 0.64
C GLU A 120 -5.56 0.72 -0.85
N VAL A 121 -5.79 -0.40 -1.51
CA VAL A 121 -5.67 -0.56 -2.97
C VAL A 121 -7.00 -1.05 -3.53
N THR A 122 -7.34 -0.60 -4.73
CA THR A 122 -8.50 -1.10 -5.49
C THR A 122 -7.99 -2.14 -6.47
N LEU A 123 -8.56 -3.35 -6.41
CA LEU A 123 -8.21 -4.45 -7.31
C LEU A 123 -8.82 -4.23 -8.70
N ASP A 124 -8.25 -4.88 -9.71
CA ASP A 124 -8.54 -4.64 -11.12
C ASP A 124 -9.98 -4.97 -11.52
N GLU A 125 -10.66 -5.82 -10.75
CA GLU A 125 -12.03 -6.27 -11.00
C GLU A 125 -13.07 -5.16 -10.75
N GLY A 126 -12.66 -4.07 -10.08
CA GLY A 126 -13.47 -2.86 -9.96
C GLY A 126 -13.47 -2.17 -8.59
N PRO A 127 -14.09 -0.98 -8.51
CA PRO A 127 -14.00 -0.06 -7.38
C PRO A 127 -14.57 -0.59 -6.05
N GLN A 128 -15.40 -1.64 -6.10
CA GLN A 128 -15.93 -2.31 -4.91
C GLN A 128 -14.95 -3.29 -4.26
N TYR A 129 -13.92 -3.72 -4.99
CA TYR A 129 -12.93 -4.69 -4.54
C TYR A 129 -11.73 -3.96 -3.96
N LYS A 130 -11.86 -3.62 -2.69
CA LYS A 130 -10.81 -2.93 -1.94
C LYS A 130 -10.07 -3.89 -1.04
N GLN A 131 -8.75 -3.89 -1.12
CA GLN A 131 -7.85 -4.57 -0.21
C GLN A 131 -7.24 -3.55 0.74
N ARG A 132 -7.16 -3.88 2.02
CA ARG A 132 -6.46 -3.10 3.05
C ARG A 132 -5.25 -3.86 3.54
N ILE A 133 -4.11 -3.19 3.49
CA ILE A 133 -2.80 -3.74 3.85
C ILE A 133 -2.29 -2.93 5.03
N THR A 134 -2.03 -3.60 6.15
CA THR A 134 -1.38 -2.99 7.32
C THR A 134 0.08 -3.38 7.33
N CYS A 135 0.96 -2.38 7.29
CA CYS A 135 2.40 -2.57 7.33
C CYS A 135 2.99 -2.00 8.62
N LYS A 136 4.06 -2.62 9.09
CA LYS A 136 4.90 -2.10 10.18
C LYS A 136 6.28 -1.73 9.68
N ARG A 137 6.88 -0.71 10.27
CA ARG A 137 8.26 -0.32 9.99
C ARG A 137 9.22 -1.43 10.44
N VAL A 138 10.17 -1.77 9.59
CA VAL A 138 11.29 -2.65 9.92
C VAL A 138 12.44 -1.78 10.43
N ASN A 139 12.93 -2.07 11.63
CA ASN A 139 14.01 -1.34 12.31
C ASN A 139 15.38 -1.96 12.07
#